data_AF-A0A0Q4FNQ0-F1
#
_entry.id   AF-A0A0Q4FNQ0-F1
#
_cell.length_a   1.000
_cell.length_b   1.000
_cell.length_c   1.000
_cell.angle_alpha   90.00
_cell.angle_beta   90.00
_cell.angle_gamma   90.00
#
_symmetry.space_group_name_H-M   'P 1'
#
loop_
_entity.id
_entity.type
_entity.pdbx_description
1 polymer ?
#
loop_
_entity_poly.entity_id
_entity_poly.type
_entity_poly.pdbx_seq_one_letter_code
_entity_poly.pdbx_strand_id
1 'polypeptide(L)'
;MYSFQVLNRSKLAYVLTKLLSWVLISGILLVFADLKDDLRLLMLVTSCIVVAHVVLIYEEKVFNDRYLSFLPNFPFSKSRVFFSFCLNYLILLLPELCWIFTRFGFITSFFLAAFAFSAILLFRSLLLLNGIRVKGFLIGVFCLFLLFYVFIMYGLGLVIIPMNLILAWMVFRRNFEP
;
A
#
# COMPACT_ATOMS: atom_id res chain seq x y z
N MET A 1 -1.29 -4.48 16.11
CA MET A 1 -2.44 -5.36 16.44
C MET A 1 -3.02 -6.04 15.20
N TYR A 2 -3.24 -5.32 14.10
CA TYR A 2 -3.80 -5.91 12.87
C TYR A 2 -2.90 -7.00 12.24
N SER A 3 -1.58 -6.83 12.19
CA SER A 3 -0.67 -7.86 11.63
C SER A 3 -0.79 -9.22 12.34
N PHE A 4 -0.99 -9.22 13.66
CA PHE A 4 -1.21 -10.45 14.44
C PHE A 4 -2.56 -11.10 14.09
N GLN A 5 -3.60 -10.30 13.87
CA GLN A 5 -4.90 -10.82 13.46
C GLN A 5 -4.89 -11.32 12.02
N VAL A 6 -4.17 -10.69 11.09
CA VAL A 6 -3.99 -11.20 9.72
C VAL A 6 -3.37 -12.59 9.76
N LEU A 7 -2.34 -12.78 10.58
CA LEU A 7 -1.70 -14.08 10.78
C LEU A 7 -2.61 -15.11 11.46
N ASN A 8 -3.63 -14.70 12.22
CA ASN A 8 -4.45 -15.62 13.02
C ASN A 8 -5.84 -15.89 12.42
N ARG A 9 -6.55 -14.87 11.94
CA ARG A 9 -7.96 -14.92 11.51
C ARG A 9 -8.17 -14.61 10.02
N SER A 10 -7.32 -13.80 9.39
CA SER A 10 -7.45 -13.41 7.97
C SER A 10 -6.40 -14.06 7.07
N LYS A 11 -6.02 -15.31 7.39
CA LYS A 11 -4.99 -16.09 6.69
C LYS A 11 -5.26 -16.25 5.19
N LEU A 12 -6.53 -16.44 4.82
CA LEU A 12 -6.92 -16.64 3.42
C LEU A 12 -6.69 -15.38 2.59
N ALA A 13 -7.14 -14.21 3.08
CA ALA A 13 -6.91 -12.92 2.41
C ALA A 13 -5.42 -12.60 2.27
N TYR A 14 -4.63 -12.90 3.31
CA TYR A 14 -3.18 -12.75 3.27
C TYR A 14 -2.55 -13.64 2.19
N VAL A 15 -2.83 -14.95 2.22
CA VAL A 15 -2.27 -15.91 1.25
C VAL A 15 -2.67 -15.55 -0.17
N LEU A 16 -3.94 -15.21 -0.43
CA LEU A 16 -4.39 -14.79 -1.75
C LEU A 16 -3.67 -13.52 -2.23
N THR A 17 -3.47 -12.54 -1.36
CA THR A 17 -2.75 -11.30 -1.71
C THR A 17 -1.30 -11.60 -2.10
N LYS A 18 -0.63 -12.49 -1.35
CA LYS A 18 0.75 -12.90 -1.64
C LYS A 18 0.85 -13.71 -2.93
N LEU A 19 -0.05 -14.66 -3.15
CA LEU A 19 -0.12 -15.42 -4.39
C LEU A 19 -0.38 -14.50 -5.59
N LEU A 20 -1.34 -13.59 -5.47
CA LEU A 20 -1.65 -12.63 -6.53
C LEU A 20 -0.44 -11.74 -6.83
N SER A 21 0.25 -11.26 -5.79
CA SER A 21 1.47 -10.45 -5.96
C SER A 21 2.56 -11.24 -6.69
N TRP A 22 2.79 -12.50 -6.31
CA TRP A 22 3.77 -13.38 -6.97
C TRP A 22 3.41 -13.69 -8.43
N VAL A 23 2.13 -13.91 -8.73
CA VAL A 23 1.64 -14.11 -10.10
C VAL A 23 1.85 -12.85 -10.93
N LEU A 24 1.54 -11.66 -10.38
CA LEU A 24 1.74 -10.39 -11.07
C LEU A 24 3.23 -10.11 -11.34
N ILE A 25 4.09 -10.33 -10.35
CA ILE A 25 5.55 -10.20 -10.49
C ILE A 25 6.06 -11.14 -11.59
N SER A 26 5.75 -12.43 -11.48
CA SER A 26 6.26 -13.44 -12.41
C SER A 26 5.70 -13.25 -13.81
N GLY A 27 4.40 -12.95 -13.93
CA GLY A 27 3.73 -12.74 -15.21
C GLY A 27 4.28 -11.55 -15.97
N ILE A 28 4.43 -10.39 -15.30
CA ILE A 28 4.94 -9.18 -15.94
C ILE A 28 6.42 -9.34 -16.31
N LEU A 29 7.25 -9.92 -15.44
CA LEU A 29 8.66 -10.13 -15.76
C LEU A 29 8.89 -11.16 -16.87
N LEU A 30 8.00 -12.14 -17.02
CA LEU A 30 8.09 -13.13 -18.11
C LEU A 30 7.69 -12.50 -19.45
N VAL A 31 6.61 -11.72 -19.47
CA VAL A 31 6.13 -11.02 -20.69
C VAL A 31 7.11 -9.93 -21.14
N PHE A 32 7.74 -9.23 -20.19
CA PHE A 32 8.66 -8.12 -20.47
C PHE A 32 10.10 -8.47 -20.07
N ALA A 33 10.55 -9.70 -20.39
CA ALA A 33 11.87 -10.19 -20.00
C ALA A 33 13.02 -9.28 -20.48
N ASP A 34 12.86 -8.64 -21.64
CA ASP A 34 13.85 -7.72 -22.23
C ASP A 34 13.96 -6.38 -21.47
N LEU A 35 12.95 -6.02 -20.67
CA LEU A 35 12.85 -4.76 -19.93
C LEU A 35 12.95 -4.97 -18.40
N LYS A 36 13.43 -6.13 -17.95
CA LYS A 36 13.45 -6.54 -16.54
C LYS A 36 14.13 -5.55 -15.57
N ASP A 37 15.04 -4.72 -16.07
CA ASP A 37 15.79 -3.73 -15.29
C ASP A 37 15.31 -2.28 -15.56
N ASP A 38 14.28 -2.09 -16.38
CA ASP A 38 13.69 -0.79 -16.63
C ASP A 38 12.91 -0.31 -15.39
N LEU A 39 13.33 0.84 -14.85
CA LEU A 39 12.77 1.41 -13.63
C LEU A 39 11.25 1.66 -13.75
N ARG A 40 10.76 2.04 -14.93
CA ARG A 40 9.33 2.34 -15.14
C ARG A 40 8.52 1.06 -15.08
N LEU A 41 9.01 -0.01 -15.69
CA LEU A 41 8.39 -1.33 -15.58
C LEU A 41 8.36 -1.80 -14.12
N LEU A 42 9.47 -1.67 -13.40
CA LEU A 42 9.55 -2.09 -12.00
C LEU A 42 8.62 -1.28 -11.09
N MET A 43 8.51 0.02 -11.31
CA MET A 43 7.51 0.85 -10.63
C MET A 43 6.08 0.45 -10.95
N LEU A 44 5.80 0.08 -12.21
CA LEU A 44 4.50 -0.42 -12.62
C LEU A 44 4.15 -1.72 -11.88
N VAL A 45 5.06 -2.70 -11.89
CA VAL A 45 4.91 -3.96 -11.14
C VAL A 45 4.66 -3.66 -9.67
N THR A 46 5.44 -2.75 -9.09
CA THR A 46 5.29 -2.34 -7.69
C THR A 46 3.93 -1.71 -7.43
N SER A 47 3.40 -0.90 -8.35
CA SER A 47 2.05 -0.33 -8.21
C SER A 47 0.96 -1.42 -8.21
N CYS A 48 1.10 -2.46 -9.04
CA CYS A 48 0.19 -3.61 -9.05
C CYS A 48 0.25 -4.39 -7.74
N ILE A 49 1.44 -4.59 -7.16
CA ILE A 49 1.62 -5.21 -5.85
C ILE A 49 0.86 -4.42 -4.78
N VAL A 50 1.04 -3.09 -4.75
CA VAL A 50 0.36 -2.24 -3.76
C VAL A 50 -1.16 -2.28 -3.95
N VAL A 51 -1.65 -2.32 -5.19
CA VAL A 51 -3.08 -2.48 -5.48
C VAL A 51 -3.59 -3.85 -5.02
N ALA A 52 -2.84 -4.93 -5.18
CA ALA A 52 -3.23 -6.24 -4.64
C ALA A 52 -3.41 -6.20 -3.12
N HIS A 53 -2.62 -5.38 -2.41
CA HIS A 53 -2.72 -5.21 -0.96
C HIS A 53 -3.96 -4.43 -0.51
N VAL A 54 -4.70 -3.78 -1.41
CA VAL A 54 -5.91 -3.00 -1.09
C VAL A 54 -6.97 -3.84 -0.36
N VAL A 55 -7.05 -5.14 -0.65
CA VAL A 55 -7.92 -6.06 0.07
C VAL A 55 -7.56 -6.13 1.55
N LEU A 56 -6.27 -6.24 1.88
CA LEU A 56 -5.79 -6.25 3.27
C LEU A 56 -6.01 -4.90 3.95
N ILE A 57 -5.82 -3.79 3.24
CA ILE A 57 -6.09 -2.45 3.77
C ILE A 57 -7.58 -2.31 4.13
N TYR A 58 -8.48 -2.82 3.28
CA TYR A 58 -9.91 -2.79 3.54
C TYR A 58 -10.34 -3.68 4.71
N GLU A 59 -9.80 -4.91 4.78
CA GLU A 59 -10.03 -5.82 5.90
C GLU A 59 -9.52 -5.23 7.24
N GLU A 60 -8.45 -4.44 7.23
CA GLU A 60 -7.98 -3.69 8.40
C GLU A 60 -9.04 -2.71 8.90
N LYS A 61 -9.66 -1.96 7.99
CA LYS A 61 -10.74 -1.03 8.35
C LYS A 61 -11.92 -1.78 8.95
N VAL A 62 -12.41 -2.85 8.30
CA VAL A 62 -13.55 -3.64 8.80
C VAL A 62 -13.28 -4.20 10.18
N PHE A 63 -12.06 -4.69 10.44
CA PHE A 63 -11.70 -5.15 11.77
C PHE A 63 -11.71 -4.04 12.81
N ASN A 64 -11.08 -2.89 12.50
CA ASN A 64 -11.04 -1.77 13.43
C ASN A 64 -12.44 -1.27 13.75
N ASP A 65 -13.31 -1.14 12.74
CA ASP A 65 -14.69 -0.68 12.92
C ASP A 65 -15.53 -1.69 13.73
N ARG A 66 -15.29 -3.00 13.58
CA ARG A 66 -16.09 -4.05 14.25
C ARG A 66 -15.61 -4.38 15.67
N TYR A 67 -14.31 -4.42 15.91
CA TYR A 67 -13.72 -4.94 17.16
C TYR A 67 -13.01 -3.88 17.99
N LEU A 68 -12.67 -2.74 17.39
CA LEU A 68 -11.92 -1.66 18.03
C LEU A 68 -12.66 -0.33 17.92
N SER A 69 -14.00 -0.37 17.85
CA SER A 69 -14.85 0.83 17.81
C SER A 69 -14.72 1.72 19.05
N PHE A 70 -14.16 1.19 20.14
CA PHE A 70 -13.85 1.94 21.37
C PHE A 70 -12.47 2.60 21.37
N LEU A 71 -11.57 2.26 20.43
CA LEU A 71 -10.21 2.81 20.38
C LEU A 71 -10.14 4.32 20.09
N PRO A 72 -11.05 4.93 19.31
CA PRO A 72 -11.07 6.39 19.12
C PRO A 72 -11.23 7.14 20.44
N ASN A 73 -12.05 6.61 21.36
CA ASN A 73 -12.27 7.21 22.69
C ASN A 73 -11.03 7.21 23.61
N PHE A 74 -9.92 6.58 23.20
CA PHE A 74 -8.67 6.64 23.96
C PHE A 74 -7.84 7.87 23.55
N PRO A 75 -7.14 8.52 24.50
CA PRO A 75 -6.33 9.70 24.24
C PRO A 75 -5.00 9.33 23.55
N PHE A 76 -5.07 8.71 22.38
CA PHE A 76 -3.91 8.46 21.53
C PHE A 76 -3.62 9.69 20.68
N SER A 77 -2.36 10.11 20.64
CA SER A 77 -1.94 11.17 19.73
C SER A 77 -2.07 10.70 18.28
N LYS A 78 -2.56 11.58 17.40
CA LYS A 78 -2.73 11.29 15.95
C LYS A 78 -1.45 10.73 15.33
N SER A 79 -0.28 11.26 15.73
CA SER A 79 1.03 10.79 15.27
C SER A 79 1.34 9.35 15.68
N ARG A 80 0.97 8.92 16.90
CA ARG A 80 1.17 7.55 17.35
C ARG A 80 0.31 6.57 16.55
N VAL A 81 -0.92 6.95 16.22
CA VAL A 81 -1.81 6.14 15.38
C VAL A 81 -1.26 6.01 13.96
N PHE A 82 -0.83 7.12 13.36
CA PHE A 82 -0.22 7.11 12.03
C PHE A 82 1.05 6.24 11.97
N PHE A 83 1.91 6.34 12.99
CA PHE A 83 3.12 5.53 13.08
C PHE A 83 2.81 4.04 13.27
N SER A 84 1.75 3.70 14.00
CA SER A 84 1.27 2.31 14.12
C SER A 84 0.88 1.72 12.77
N PHE A 85 0.21 2.50 11.91
CA PHE A 85 -0.09 2.08 10.53
C PHE A 85 1.20 1.88 9.72
N CYS A 86 2.14 2.82 9.81
CA CYS A 86 3.44 2.70 9.15
C CYS A 86 4.13 1.36 9.46
N LEU A 87 4.18 0.98 10.74
CA LEU A 87 4.77 -0.29 11.17
C LEU A 87 3.98 -1.50 10.66
N ASN A 88 2.64 -1.48 10.76
CA ASN A 88 1.81 -2.59 10.26
C ASN A 88 2.06 -2.84 8.76
N TYR A 89 2.08 -1.78 7.95
CA TYR A 89 2.25 -1.89 6.51
C TYR A 89 3.67 -2.27 6.09
N LEU A 90 4.68 -1.86 6.85
CA LEU A 90 6.06 -2.32 6.63
C LEU A 90 6.18 -3.83 6.86
N ILE A 91 5.54 -4.35 7.91
CA ILE A 91 5.49 -5.80 8.19
C ILE A 91 4.70 -6.54 7.09
N LEU A 92 3.57 -5.98 6.65
CA LEU A 92 2.76 -6.60 5.60
C LEU A 92 3.51 -6.68 4.27
N LEU A 93 4.28 -5.65 3.90
CA LEU A 93 5.08 -5.61 2.67
C LEU A 93 6.41 -6.36 2.77
N LEU A 94 6.78 -6.90 3.94
CA LEU A 94 8.10 -7.49 4.18
C LEU A 94 8.49 -8.56 3.14
N PRO A 95 7.62 -9.52 2.75
CA PRO A 95 7.99 -10.53 1.76
C PRO A 95 8.36 -9.93 0.40
N GLU A 96 7.61 -8.94 -0.06
CA GLU A 96 7.84 -8.26 -1.34
C GLU A 96 9.07 -7.37 -1.27
N LEU A 97 9.29 -6.69 -0.15
CA LEU A 97 10.51 -5.92 0.08
C LEU A 97 11.74 -6.84 0.06
N CYS A 98 11.72 -7.97 0.75
CA CYS A 98 12.79 -8.96 0.71
C CYS A 98 13.07 -9.44 -0.73
N TRP A 99 12.02 -9.68 -1.52
CA TRP A 99 12.19 -10.04 -2.93
C TRP A 99 12.82 -8.89 -3.74
N ILE A 100 12.37 -7.65 -3.57
CA ILE A 100 12.94 -6.46 -4.25
C ILE A 100 14.42 -6.26 -3.88
N PHE A 101 14.81 -6.43 -2.61
CA PHE A 101 16.19 -6.24 -2.14
C PHE A 101 17.13 -7.39 -2.52
N THR A 102 16.61 -8.59 -2.74
CA THR A 102 17.44 -9.73 -3.21
C THR A 102 17.62 -9.75 -4.71
N ARG A 103 16.70 -9.14 -5.48
CA ARG A 103 16.72 -9.19 -6.95
C ARG A 103 17.38 -7.98 -7.61
N PHE A 104 17.22 -6.79 -7.03
CA PHE A 104 17.68 -5.53 -7.64
C PHE A 104 18.79 -4.88 -6.82
N GLY A 105 19.51 -3.93 -7.45
CA GLY A 105 20.56 -3.17 -6.77
C GLY A 105 20.00 -2.27 -5.65
N PHE A 106 20.82 -2.00 -4.63
CA PHE A 106 20.40 -1.30 -3.41
C PHE A 106 19.63 0.01 -3.64
N ILE A 107 20.09 0.84 -4.59
CA ILE A 107 19.45 2.13 -4.92
C ILE A 107 18.05 1.91 -5.51
N THR A 108 17.93 1.01 -6.50
CA THR A 108 16.66 0.66 -7.14
C THR A 108 15.69 0.05 -6.12
N SER A 109 16.18 -0.87 -5.29
CA SER A 109 15.37 -1.50 -4.26
C SER A 109 14.83 -0.50 -3.24
N PHE A 110 15.67 0.43 -2.78
CA PHE A 110 15.24 1.50 -1.88
C PHE A 110 14.19 2.41 -2.52
N PHE A 111 14.37 2.75 -3.80
CA PHE A 111 13.42 3.57 -4.55
C PHE A 111 12.06 2.88 -4.70
N LEU A 112 12.03 1.61 -5.09
CA LEU A 112 10.80 0.82 -5.21
C LEU A 112 10.13 0.61 -3.84
N ALA A 113 10.91 0.36 -2.78
CA ALA A 113 10.41 0.24 -1.42
C ALA A 113 9.76 1.54 -0.93
N ALA A 114 10.41 2.68 -1.16
CA ALA A 114 9.87 3.99 -0.82
C ALA A 114 8.58 4.29 -1.58
N PHE A 115 8.52 3.95 -2.87
CA PHE A 115 7.30 4.07 -3.67
C PHE A 115 6.19 3.18 -3.12
N ALA A 116 6.43 1.89 -2.89
CA ALA A 116 5.45 0.95 -2.36
C ALA A 116 4.89 1.43 -1.02
N PHE A 117 5.77 1.86 -0.12
CA PHE A 117 5.42 2.35 1.20
C PHE A 117 4.62 3.67 1.14
N SER A 118 5.00 4.61 0.27
CA SER A 118 4.25 5.86 0.10
C SER A 118 2.83 5.61 -0.44
N ALA A 119 2.70 4.71 -1.42
CA ALA A 119 1.43 4.41 -2.07
C ALA A 119 0.48 3.65 -1.14
N ILE A 120 0.97 2.68 -0.37
CA ILE A 120 0.13 1.93 0.57
C ILE A 120 -0.41 2.82 1.69
N LEU A 121 0.39 3.78 2.17
CA LEU A 121 -0.04 4.77 3.15
C LEU A 121 -1.11 5.71 2.59
N LEU A 122 -1.00 6.12 1.32
CA LEU A 122 -2.01 6.91 0.66
C LEU A 122 -3.34 6.14 0.55
N PHE A 123 -3.30 4.89 0.09
CA PHE A 123 -4.49 4.04 0.01
C PHE A 123 -5.13 3.82 1.39
N ARG A 124 -4.32 3.62 2.42
CA ARG A 124 -4.84 3.52 3.79
C ARG A 124 -5.51 4.81 4.26
N SER A 125 -4.93 5.95 3.90
CA SER A 125 -5.46 7.26 4.30
C SER A 125 -6.77 7.56 3.58
N LEU A 126 -6.96 7.11 2.34
CA LEU A 126 -8.24 7.23 1.61
C LEU A 126 -9.39 6.53 2.35
N LEU A 127 -9.12 5.40 3.03
CA LEU A 127 -10.14 4.70 3.83
C LEU A 127 -10.63 5.47 5.06
N LEU A 128 -9.91 6.53 5.45
CA LEU A 128 -10.29 7.42 6.54
C LEU A 128 -11.20 8.55 6.08
N LEU A 129 -11.41 8.73 4.76
CA LEU A 129 -12.41 9.67 4.27
C LEU A 129 -13.80 9.18 4.73
N ASN A 130 -14.40 9.95 5.64
CA ASN A 130 -15.67 9.62 6.27
C ASN A 130 -16.75 9.33 5.20
N GLY A 131 -17.45 8.20 5.37
CA GLY A 131 -18.56 7.81 4.51
C GLY A 131 -18.19 7.13 3.18
N ILE A 132 -16.90 6.84 2.91
CA ILE A 132 -16.55 6.07 1.72
C ILE A 132 -17.06 4.63 1.84
N ARG A 133 -18.05 4.29 1.01
CA ARG A 133 -18.46 2.91 0.72
C ARG A 133 -17.36 2.19 -0.05
N VAL A 134 -17.29 0.86 0.05
CA VAL A 134 -16.30 0.00 -0.64
C VAL A 134 -16.13 0.36 -2.11
N LYS A 135 -17.25 0.59 -2.81
CA LYS A 135 -17.26 1.00 -4.21
C LYS A 135 -16.50 2.31 -4.44
N GLY A 136 -16.71 3.32 -3.61
CA GLY A 136 -16.00 4.60 -3.70
C GLY A 136 -14.51 4.46 -3.42
N PHE A 137 -14.13 3.61 -2.47
CA PHE A 137 -12.74 3.32 -2.17
C PHE A 137 -12.04 2.66 -3.36
N LEU A 138 -12.65 1.62 -3.95
CA LEU A 138 -12.10 0.93 -5.11
C LEU A 138 -11.99 1.86 -6.33
N ILE A 139 -12.96 2.75 -6.56
CA ILE A 139 -12.88 3.77 -7.60
C ILE A 139 -11.68 4.71 -7.33
N GLY A 140 -11.51 5.18 -6.09
CA GLY A 140 -10.38 6.04 -5.72
C GLY A 140 -9.02 5.37 -5.93
N VAL A 141 -8.88 4.11 -5.52
CA VAL A 141 -7.69 3.29 -5.76
C VAL A 141 -7.43 3.13 -7.25
N PHE A 142 -8.46 2.82 -8.04
CA PHE A 142 -8.33 2.66 -9.49
C PHE A 142 -7.90 3.96 -10.19
N CYS A 143 -8.51 5.09 -9.81
CA CYS A 143 -8.12 6.41 -10.33
C CYS A 143 -6.66 6.75 -9.99
N LEU A 144 -6.21 6.46 -8.75
CA LEU A 144 -4.81 6.67 -8.37
C LEU A 144 -3.86 5.71 -9.07
N PHE A 145 -4.26 4.47 -9.29
CA PHE A 145 -3.46 3.51 -10.07
C PHE A 145 -3.26 4.02 -11.51
N LEU A 146 -4.31 4.52 -12.16
CA LEU A 146 -4.19 5.16 -13.48
C LEU A 146 -3.31 6.42 -13.44
N LEU A 147 -3.42 7.23 -12.38
CA LEU A 147 -2.54 8.38 -12.19
C LEU A 147 -1.08 7.94 -12.07
N PHE A 148 -0.79 6.93 -11.25
CA PHE A 148 0.56 6.37 -11.13
C PHE A 148 1.07 5.86 -12.46
N TYR A 149 0.26 5.11 -13.21
CA TYR A 149 0.62 4.65 -14.55
C TYR A 149 1.09 5.80 -15.44
N VAL A 150 0.30 6.87 -15.53
CA VAL A 150 0.63 8.04 -16.36
C VAL A 150 1.95 8.67 -15.90
N PHE A 151 2.09 9.00 -14.63
CA PHE A 151 3.30 9.67 -14.12
C PHE A 151 4.56 8.79 -14.25
N ILE A 152 4.45 7.47 -14.03
CA ILE A 152 5.56 6.52 -14.19
C ILE A 152 6.02 6.48 -15.65
N MET A 153 5.09 6.45 -16.61
CA MET A 153 5.41 6.42 -18.04
C MET A 153 6.14 7.69 -18.50
N TYR A 154 5.81 8.86 -17.91
CA TYR A 154 6.53 10.12 -18.14
C TYR A 154 7.86 10.23 -17.37
N GLY A 155 8.27 9.20 -16.60
CA GLY A 155 9.51 9.21 -15.83
C GLY A 155 9.47 10.06 -14.56
N LEU A 156 8.29 10.51 -14.12
CA LEU A 156 8.09 11.33 -12.93
C LEU A 156 7.98 10.51 -11.63
N GLY A 157 8.44 9.26 -11.64
CA GLY A 157 8.30 8.32 -10.53
C GLY A 157 8.84 8.84 -9.20
N LEU A 158 9.96 9.59 -9.23
CA LEU A 158 10.57 10.16 -8.03
C LEU A 158 9.69 11.24 -7.38
N VAL A 159 8.94 12.00 -8.18
CA VAL A 159 8.02 13.05 -7.70
C VAL A 159 6.78 12.44 -7.04
N ILE A 160 6.34 11.26 -7.50
CA ILE A 160 5.16 10.57 -6.95
C ILE A 160 5.37 10.20 -5.48
N ILE A 161 6.59 9.81 -5.08
CA ILE A 161 6.89 9.36 -3.72
C ILE A 161 6.58 10.44 -2.66
N PRO A 162 7.21 11.64 -2.69
CA PRO A 162 6.90 12.68 -1.71
C PRO A 162 5.46 13.18 -1.85
N MET A 163 4.92 13.24 -3.07
CA MET A 163 3.52 13.63 -3.29
C MET A 163 2.55 12.69 -2.57
N ASN A 164 2.76 11.38 -2.66
CA ASN A 164 1.95 10.37 -1.96
C ASN A 164 2.02 10.53 -0.45
N LEU A 165 3.22 10.75 0.11
CA LEU A 165 3.39 10.94 1.56
C LEU A 165 2.69 12.20 2.07
N ILE A 166 2.83 13.31 1.33
CA ILE A 166 2.17 14.57 1.68
C ILE A 166 0.65 14.39 1.63
N LEU A 167 0.11 13.80 0.56
CA LEU A 167 -1.32 13.55 0.42
C LEU A 167 -1.83 12.59 1.50
N ALA A 168 -1.11 11.50 1.79
CA ALA A 168 -1.46 10.56 2.84
C ALA A 168 -1.58 11.26 4.19
N TRP A 169 -0.58 12.07 4.55
CA TRP A 169 -0.57 12.82 5.79
C TRP A 169 -1.68 13.90 5.85
N MET A 170 -1.93 14.61 4.75
CA MET A 170 -2.99 15.61 4.66
C MET A 170 -4.38 14.98 4.85
N VAL A 171 -4.65 13.88 4.14
CA VAL A 171 -5.92 13.15 4.24
C VAL A 171 -6.09 12.57 5.64
N PHE A 172 -5.03 11.99 6.21
CA PHE A 172 -5.04 11.48 7.58
C PHE A 172 -5.37 12.60 8.59
N ARG A 173 -4.65 13.73 8.56
CA ARG A 173 -4.85 14.82 9.54
C ARG A 173 -6.23 15.44 9.48
N ARG A 174 -6.80 15.58 8.28
CA ARG A 174 -8.11 16.23 8.08
C ARG A 174 -9.27 15.36 8.54
N ASN A 175 -9.19 14.05 8.33
CA ASN A 175 -10.32 13.14 8.55
C ASN A 175 -10.20 12.29 9.81
N PHE A 176 -9.04 12.29 10.47
CA PHE A 176 -8.90 11.65 11.78
C PHE A 176 -9.52 12.55 12.86
N GLU A 177 -10.79 12.30 13.17
CA GLU A 177 -11.48 12.79 14.36
C GLU A 177 -11.09 11.89 15.56
N PRO A 178 -10.69 12.46 16.72
CA PRO A 178 -10.49 11.70 17.94
C PRO A 178 -11.82 11.17 18.49
#